data_AF-A0A0M8MNY1-F1
#
_entry.id   AF-A0A0M8MNY1-F1
#
_cell.length_a   1.000
_cell.length_b   1.000
_cell.length_c   1.000
_cell.angle_alpha   90.00
_cell.angle_beta   90.00
_cell.angle_gamma   90.00
#
_symmetry.space_group_name_H-M   'P 1'
#
loop_
_entity.id
_entity.type
_entity.pdbx_description
1 polymer ?
#
loop_
_entity_poly.entity_id
_entity_poly.type
_entity_poly.pdbx_seq_one_letter_code
_entity_poly.pdbx_strand_id
1 'polypeptide(L)'
;MEVCGASMGTDSKRSATEPLACTPACKIAQRNARFASALGLDSKLTQATSASVTYAPSLVQYVGEDTRGAKAVQDVLNDFVQSPRAAAQLRAMLTSYSLRRGCEPVRVHGALLTFAEQLATAYQLDVEKCTPEGLQRIGPTPPNGRDADIRVRRTRTTRLPAVLLTDYVLTAPTRASVPPSTAPKPAASTAAMPRANALVLEMLPASLRDEPAVLQTALAPCLQNGRRSWHIQPSSAWVLLTQIQLEPLSLAAIASRPIPSGTERFLPMERRLVWLAQDVQAALMAAGASTTTVRLGHVEAGQLTSMWHDGRWSTPRPPPTPTNMPTNSNDHDLATTTSSALHL
;
A
#
# COMPACT_ATOMS: atom_id res chain seq x y z
N MET A 1 22.84 -36.15 -21.85
CA MET A 1 24.15 -36.09 -21.16
C MET A 1 24.01 -36.77 -19.82
N GLU A 2 24.96 -37.65 -19.57
CA GLU A 2 24.89 -38.80 -18.67
C GLU A 2 24.68 -38.43 -17.21
N VAL A 3 23.79 -39.20 -16.58
CA VAL A 3 23.46 -39.16 -15.15
C VAL A 3 24.67 -39.68 -14.39
N CYS A 4 25.39 -38.79 -13.71
CA CYS A 4 26.40 -39.21 -12.75
C CYS A 4 25.72 -39.59 -11.43
N GLY A 5 25.60 -40.91 -11.19
CA GLY A 5 25.56 -41.48 -9.84
C GLY A 5 24.18 -41.76 -9.22
N ALA A 6 23.42 -42.70 -9.79
CA ALA A 6 22.51 -43.53 -9.00
C ALA A 6 22.48 -44.94 -9.62
N SER A 7 23.38 -45.82 -9.15
CA SER A 7 23.24 -47.24 -9.41
C SER A 7 22.05 -47.77 -8.62
N MET A 8 20.96 -48.09 -9.31
CA MET A 8 19.91 -48.97 -8.80
C MET A 8 20.50 -50.38 -8.70
N GLY A 9 21.02 -50.73 -7.52
CA GLY A 9 21.44 -52.09 -7.19
C GLY A 9 20.59 -52.56 -6.02
N THR A 10 19.49 -53.24 -6.33
CA THR A 10 18.90 -54.22 -5.41
C THR A 10 19.92 -55.34 -5.26
N ASP A 11 20.69 -55.37 -4.18
CA ASP A 11 21.06 -56.62 -3.48
C ASP A 11 21.90 -56.39 -2.24
N SER A 12 21.66 -57.27 -1.28
CA SER A 12 22.12 -57.27 0.11
C SER A 12 23.65 -57.26 0.28
N LYS A 13 24.10 -56.62 1.38
CA LYS A 13 25.43 -56.71 2.01
C LYS A 13 26.63 -56.15 1.20
N ARG A 14 26.92 -54.85 1.36
CA ARG A 14 28.31 -54.33 1.27
C ARG A 14 28.57 -53.21 2.28
N SER A 15 29.78 -53.27 2.84
CA SER A 15 30.43 -52.35 3.79
C SER A 15 30.29 -50.87 3.39
N ALA A 16 30.19 -50.00 4.40
CA ALA A 16 30.12 -48.55 4.26
C ALA A 16 31.24 -48.01 3.36
N THR A 17 30.90 -47.76 2.09
CA THR A 17 31.81 -47.17 1.10
C THR A 17 32.02 -45.70 1.44
N GLU A 18 33.28 -45.28 1.52
CA GLU A 18 33.65 -43.87 1.69
C GLU A 18 32.90 -42.99 0.66
N PRO A 19 32.43 -41.80 1.06
CA PRO A 19 31.72 -40.91 0.15
C PRO A 19 32.64 -40.51 -1.01
N LEU A 20 32.24 -40.88 -2.24
CA LEU A 20 32.96 -40.53 -3.47
C LEU A 20 33.20 -39.02 -3.53
N ALA A 21 34.45 -38.60 -3.37
CA ALA A 21 34.83 -37.20 -3.46
C ALA A 21 34.69 -36.71 -4.90
N CYS A 22 33.99 -35.58 -5.11
CA CYS A 22 33.85 -35.00 -6.44
C CYS A 22 35.23 -34.66 -7.04
N THR A 23 35.52 -35.22 -8.22
CA THR A 23 36.71 -34.89 -9.00
C THR A 23 36.72 -33.41 -9.39
N PRO A 24 37.88 -32.80 -9.70
CA PRO A 24 37.97 -31.41 -10.15
C PRO A 24 37.08 -31.11 -11.36
N ALA A 25 36.99 -32.06 -12.31
CA ALA A 25 36.11 -31.97 -13.46
C ALA A 25 34.62 -31.95 -13.07
N CYS A 26 34.22 -32.76 -12.09
CA CYS A 26 32.86 -32.75 -11.56
C CYS A 26 32.52 -31.42 -10.86
N LYS A 27 33.45 -30.85 -10.09
CA LYS A 27 33.27 -29.54 -9.45
C LYS A 27 33.10 -28.41 -10.48
N ILE A 28 33.88 -28.44 -11.56
CA ILE A 28 33.76 -27.47 -12.67
C ILE A 28 32.43 -27.66 -13.40
N ALA A 29 32.03 -28.91 -13.70
CA ALA A 29 30.75 -29.20 -14.32
C ALA A 29 29.56 -28.74 -13.45
N GLN A 30 29.62 -28.97 -12.13
CA GLN A 30 28.58 -28.52 -11.20
C GLN A 30 28.55 -26.98 -11.10
N ARG A 31 29.71 -26.31 -11.12
CA ARG A 31 29.80 -24.85 -11.16
C ARG A 31 29.20 -24.30 -12.45
N ASN A 32 29.54 -24.88 -13.60
CA ASN A 32 29.04 -24.46 -14.90
C ASN A 32 27.54 -24.74 -15.06
N ALA A 33 27.02 -25.83 -14.50
CA ALA A 33 25.58 -26.10 -14.43
C ALA A 33 24.84 -25.06 -13.57
N ARG A 34 25.42 -24.65 -12.43
CA ARG A 34 24.88 -23.56 -11.61
C ARG A 34 24.89 -22.22 -12.36
N PHE A 35 25.96 -21.92 -13.10
CA PHE A 35 26.03 -20.72 -13.94
C PHE A 35 25.04 -20.76 -15.10
N ALA A 36 24.91 -21.88 -15.81
CA ALA A 36 23.94 -22.05 -16.89
C ALA A 36 22.49 -21.92 -16.38
N SER A 37 22.20 -22.44 -15.18
CA SER A 37 20.92 -22.25 -14.50
C SER A 37 20.67 -20.80 -14.11
N ALA A 38 21.69 -20.09 -13.59
CA ALA A 38 21.58 -18.66 -13.25
C ALA A 38 21.41 -17.75 -14.49
N LEU A 39 21.98 -18.16 -15.63
CA LEU A 39 21.88 -17.44 -16.91
C LEU A 39 20.66 -17.85 -17.74
N GLY A 40 19.84 -18.81 -17.26
CA GLY A 40 18.65 -19.28 -17.97
C GLY A 40 18.92 -20.01 -19.29
N LEU A 41 20.15 -20.48 -19.51
CA LEU A 41 20.60 -21.09 -20.77
C LEU A 41 20.25 -22.57 -20.91
N ASP A 42 19.61 -23.15 -19.89
CA ASP A 42 19.28 -24.56 -19.89
C ASP A 42 18.07 -24.79 -20.82
N SER A 43 18.34 -25.29 -22.02
CA SER A 43 17.41 -25.44 -23.14
C SER A 43 16.25 -26.41 -22.86
N LYS A 44 16.39 -27.26 -21.83
CA LYS A 44 15.30 -28.08 -21.29
C LYS A 44 14.44 -27.35 -20.25
N LEU A 45 14.98 -26.33 -19.58
CA LEU A 45 14.19 -25.44 -18.73
C LEU A 45 13.37 -24.48 -19.59
N THR A 46 13.85 -24.02 -20.74
CA THR A 46 13.12 -23.06 -21.59
C THR A 46 11.82 -23.61 -22.18
N GLN A 47 11.72 -24.93 -22.39
CA GLN A 47 10.46 -25.61 -22.75
C GLN A 47 9.60 -26.01 -21.54
N ALA A 48 10.18 -26.10 -20.34
CA ALA A 48 9.44 -26.33 -19.10
C ALA A 48 8.98 -25.02 -18.42
N THR A 49 9.62 -23.88 -18.68
CA THR A 49 9.20 -22.53 -18.25
C THR A 49 8.06 -21.98 -19.11
N SER A 50 7.72 -22.61 -20.23
CA SER A 50 6.44 -22.41 -20.92
C SER A 50 5.27 -23.16 -20.27
N ALA A 51 5.48 -23.90 -19.16
CA ALA A 51 4.36 -24.24 -18.29
C ALA A 51 3.95 -22.95 -17.56
N SER A 52 2.87 -22.33 -18.03
CA SER A 52 2.29 -21.15 -17.37
C SER A 52 2.12 -21.44 -15.89
N VAL A 53 2.86 -20.73 -15.03
CA VAL A 53 2.70 -20.82 -13.58
C VAL A 53 1.32 -20.29 -13.25
N THR A 54 0.37 -21.19 -13.04
CA THR A 54 -1.00 -20.85 -12.67
C THR A 54 -1.10 -20.87 -11.15
N TYR A 55 -1.28 -19.69 -10.56
CA TYR A 55 -1.52 -19.59 -9.13
C TYR A 55 -2.98 -19.91 -8.81
N ALA A 56 -3.22 -20.48 -7.62
CA ALA A 56 -4.58 -20.70 -7.14
C ALA A 56 -5.34 -19.36 -7.03
N PRO A 57 -6.65 -19.32 -7.38
CA PRO A 57 -7.43 -18.08 -7.32
C PRO A 57 -7.44 -17.42 -5.92
N SER A 58 -7.37 -18.24 -4.86
CA SER A 58 -7.27 -17.77 -3.47
C SER A 58 -6.00 -16.97 -3.19
N LEU A 59 -4.87 -17.33 -3.81
CA LEU A 59 -3.61 -16.59 -3.68
C LEU A 59 -3.72 -15.21 -4.35
N VAL A 60 -4.32 -15.17 -5.55
CA VAL A 60 -4.54 -13.93 -6.30
C VAL A 60 -5.50 -13.01 -5.54
N GLN A 61 -6.58 -13.55 -4.99
CA GLN A 61 -7.53 -12.81 -4.18
C GLN A 61 -6.86 -12.20 -2.93
N TYR A 62 -6.07 -13.00 -2.21
CA TYR A 62 -5.39 -12.53 -0.99
C TYR A 62 -4.42 -11.36 -1.27
N VAL A 63 -3.72 -11.36 -2.41
CA VAL A 63 -2.85 -10.24 -2.81
C VAL A 63 -3.63 -8.93 -2.93
N GLY A 64 -4.90 -8.99 -3.38
CA GLY A 64 -5.80 -7.84 -3.43
C GLY A 64 -6.32 -7.39 -2.06
N GLU A 65 -6.44 -8.29 -1.10
CA GLU A 65 -6.90 -8.01 0.27
C GLU A 65 -5.78 -7.46 1.16
N ASP A 66 -4.57 -8.05 1.10
CA ASP A 66 -3.39 -7.65 1.88
C ASP A 66 -2.10 -7.75 1.04
N THR A 67 -1.88 -6.74 0.21
CA THR A 67 -0.71 -6.67 -0.67
C THR A 67 0.61 -6.62 0.11
N ARG A 68 0.62 -5.99 1.28
CA ARG A 68 1.84 -5.85 2.11
C ARG A 68 2.25 -7.17 2.72
N GLY A 69 1.30 -7.88 3.35
CA GLY A 69 1.55 -9.22 3.90
C GLY A 69 1.94 -10.20 2.80
N ALA A 70 1.23 -10.18 1.66
CA ALA A 70 1.54 -11.03 0.52
C ALA A 70 2.96 -10.82 -0.02
N LYS A 71 3.37 -9.55 -0.22
CA LYS A 71 4.73 -9.21 -0.68
C LYS A 71 5.78 -9.64 0.34
N ALA A 72 5.56 -9.37 1.62
CA ALA A 72 6.53 -9.75 2.66
C ALA A 72 6.72 -11.28 2.77
N VAL A 73 5.63 -12.06 2.67
CA VAL A 73 5.72 -13.53 2.64
C VAL A 73 6.46 -13.99 1.38
N GLN A 74 6.13 -13.44 0.21
CA GLN A 74 6.83 -13.79 -1.03
C GLN A 74 8.33 -13.50 -0.96
N ASP A 75 8.71 -12.32 -0.49
CA ASP A 75 10.11 -11.91 -0.34
C ASP A 75 10.85 -12.80 0.67
N VAL A 76 10.20 -13.16 1.78
CA VAL A 76 10.76 -14.08 2.77
C VAL A 76 10.94 -15.50 2.23
N LEU A 77 9.98 -16.02 1.45
CA LEU A 77 10.11 -17.34 0.84
C LEU A 77 11.19 -17.35 -0.25
N ASN A 78 11.31 -16.28 -1.03
CA ASN A 78 12.41 -16.07 -1.98
C ASN A 78 13.77 -16.14 -1.28
N ASP A 79 13.94 -15.34 -0.21
CA ASP A 79 15.14 -15.36 0.62
C ASP A 79 15.42 -16.77 1.18
N PHE A 80 14.38 -17.45 1.66
CA PHE A 80 14.50 -18.77 2.28
C PHE A 80 14.98 -19.84 1.29
N VAL A 81 14.42 -19.87 0.08
CA VAL A 81 14.82 -20.82 -0.98
C VAL A 81 16.28 -20.63 -1.37
N GLN A 82 16.77 -19.39 -1.37
CA GLN A 82 18.17 -19.08 -1.66
C GLN A 82 19.09 -19.31 -0.45
N SER A 83 18.55 -19.32 0.77
CA SER A 83 19.32 -19.50 2.00
C SER A 83 19.83 -20.95 2.18
N PRO A 84 20.95 -21.18 2.89
CA PRO A 84 21.43 -22.53 3.19
C PRO A 84 20.58 -23.27 4.24
N ARG A 85 19.56 -22.63 4.82
CA ARG A 85 18.77 -23.21 5.92
C ARG A 85 17.85 -24.32 5.40
N ALA A 86 17.83 -25.46 6.07
CA ALA A 86 16.98 -26.60 5.69
C ALA A 86 15.50 -26.39 6.04
N ALA A 87 15.21 -25.71 7.15
CA ALA A 87 13.86 -25.40 7.60
C ALA A 87 13.82 -24.08 8.37
N ALA A 88 12.67 -23.39 8.35
CA ALA A 88 12.46 -22.16 9.10
C ALA A 88 10.97 -21.95 9.43
N GLN A 89 10.70 -21.25 10.52
CA GLN A 89 9.35 -20.82 10.89
C GLN A 89 8.99 -19.52 10.19
N LEU A 90 7.76 -19.41 9.69
CA LEU A 90 7.31 -18.21 8.96
C LEU A 90 7.43 -16.96 9.82
N ARG A 91 6.94 -16.99 11.07
CA ARG A 91 7.00 -15.83 11.96
C ARG A 91 8.44 -15.36 12.23
N ALA A 92 9.38 -16.28 12.41
CA ALA A 92 10.79 -15.96 12.63
C ALA A 92 11.42 -15.30 11.39
N MET A 93 11.09 -15.78 10.20
CA MET A 93 11.57 -15.18 8.96
C MET A 93 10.97 -13.80 8.71
N LEU A 94 9.65 -13.61 8.91
CA LEU A 94 8.99 -12.31 8.80
C LEU A 94 9.54 -11.30 9.79
N THR A 95 9.82 -11.72 11.03
CA THR A 95 10.44 -10.87 12.06
C THR A 95 11.84 -10.43 11.62
N SER A 96 12.66 -11.38 11.16
CA SER A 96 14.01 -11.09 10.65
C SER A 96 13.96 -10.15 9.43
N TYR A 97 12.98 -10.32 8.56
CA TYR A 97 12.75 -9.46 7.41
C TYR A 97 12.40 -8.02 7.82
N SER A 98 11.44 -7.84 8.72
CA SER A 98 11.06 -6.52 9.25
C SER A 98 12.24 -5.81 9.90
N LEU A 99 13.05 -6.52 10.70
CA LEU A 99 14.26 -5.96 11.32
C LEU A 99 15.29 -5.52 10.28
N ARG A 100 15.60 -6.36 9.28
CA ARG A 100 16.59 -6.03 8.23
C ARG A 100 16.15 -4.88 7.34
N ARG A 101 14.85 -4.75 7.08
CA ARG A 101 14.28 -3.71 6.22
C ARG A 101 13.86 -2.45 6.97
N GLY A 102 14.01 -2.41 8.30
CA GLY A 102 13.53 -1.29 9.12
C GLY A 102 12.02 -1.03 8.97
N CYS A 103 11.25 -2.07 8.64
CA CYS A 103 9.81 -1.98 8.38
C CYS A 103 9.03 -2.42 9.61
N GLU A 104 7.80 -1.91 9.74
CA GLU A 104 6.88 -2.39 10.77
C GLU A 104 6.70 -3.93 10.71
N PRO A 105 6.55 -4.59 11.87
CA PRO A 105 6.36 -6.04 11.94
C PRO A 105 5.07 -6.47 11.23
N VAL A 106 5.18 -7.47 10.37
CA VAL A 106 4.01 -8.08 9.71
C VAL A 106 3.23 -8.88 10.76
N ARG A 107 1.95 -8.57 10.93
CA ARG A 107 1.08 -9.30 11.86
C ARG A 107 0.71 -10.64 11.25
N VAL A 108 1.03 -11.72 11.96
CA VAL A 108 0.68 -13.08 11.54
C VAL A 108 -0.72 -13.41 12.05
N HIS A 109 -1.63 -13.73 11.14
CA HIS A 109 -3.01 -14.16 11.41
C HIS A 109 -3.37 -15.36 10.52
N GLY A 110 -4.47 -16.06 10.81
CA GLY A 110 -4.87 -17.29 10.12
C GLY A 110 -4.91 -17.18 8.60
N ALA A 111 -5.46 -16.09 8.05
CA ALA A 111 -5.51 -15.90 6.60
C ALA A 111 -4.11 -15.77 5.96
N LEU A 112 -3.17 -15.08 6.60
CA LEU A 112 -1.78 -14.96 6.12
C LEU A 112 -1.06 -16.31 6.16
N LEU A 113 -1.36 -17.13 7.18
CA LEU A 113 -0.81 -18.48 7.31
C LEU A 113 -1.31 -19.37 6.19
N THR A 114 -2.62 -19.44 5.96
CA THR A 114 -3.21 -20.20 4.84
C THR A 114 -2.65 -19.74 3.49
N PHE A 115 -2.49 -18.42 3.31
CA PHE A 115 -1.83 -17.85 2.13
C PHE A 115 -0.39 -18.35 1.99
N ALA A 116 0.40 -18.28 3.07
CA ALA A 116 1.78 -18.72 3.07
C ALA A 116 1.93 -20.23 2.82
N GLU A 117 1.01 -21.08 3.31
CA GLU A 117 0.97 -22.51 3.01
C GLU A 117 0.77 -22.77 1.51
N GLN A 118 -0.22 -22.10 0.92
CA GLN A 118 -0.52 -22.22 -0.50
C GLN A 118 0.63 -21.69 -1.37
N LEU A 119 1.23 -20.57 -0.99
CA LEU A 119 2.37 -20.01 -1.71
C LEU A 119 3.61 -20.90 -1.57
N ALA A 120 3.88 -21.43 -0.38
CA ALA A 120 4.97 -22.37 -0.15
C ALA A 120 4.83 -23.64 -1.02
N THR A 121 3.59 -24.11 -1.25
CA THR A 121 3.31 -25.22 -2.16
C THR A 121 3.70 -24.88 -3.61
N ALA A 122 3.45 -23.66 -4.08
CA ALA A 122 3.89 -23.21 -5.41
C ALA A 122 5.43 -23.21 -5.55
N TYR A 123 6.14 -22.95 -4.46
CA TYR A 123 7.60 -23.00 -4.35
C TYR A 123 8.12 -24.44 -4.12
N GLN A 124 7.23 -25.42 -3.98
CA GLN A 124 7.52 -26.81 -3.61
C GLN A 124 8.35 -26.92 -2.34
N LEU A 125 7.97 -26.11 -1.37
CA LEU A 125 8.37 -26.26 0.01
C LEU A 125 7.43 -27.25 0.69
N ASP A 126 7.99 -28.03 1.59
CA ASP A 126 7.20 -28.86 2.50
C ASP A 126 6.76 -28.00 3.68
N VAL A 127 5.52 -28.18 4.14
CA VAL A 127 4.86 -27.27 5.09
C VAL A 127 4.30 -28.08 6.25
N GLU A 128 4.82 -27.81 7.45
CA GLU A 128 4.39 -28.44 8.69
C GLU A 128 3.66 -27.39 9.55
N LYS A 129 2.39 -27.65 9.89
CA LYS A 129 1.63 -26.81 10.83
C LYS A 129 2.20 -26.98 12.23
N CYS A 130 2.60 -25.88 12.86
CA CYS A 130 3.11 -25.91 14.22
C CYS A 130 1.94 -25.86 15.20
N THR A 131 1.63 -26.99 15.86
CA THR A 131 0.68 -26.97 16.99
C THR A 131 1.25 -26.13 18.15
N PRO A 132 0.42 -25.59 19.05
CA PRO A 132 0.89 -24.87 20.24
C PRO A 132 1.92 -25.68 21.05
N GLU A 133 1.71 -26.99 21.17
CA GLU A 133 2.62 -27.94 21.82
C GLU A 133 3.92 -28.15 21.02
N GLY A 134 3.84 -28.17 19.68
CA GLY A 134 5.00 -28.24 18.80
C GLY A 134 5.86 -26.97 18.83
N LEU A 135 5.23 -25.80 18.99
CA LEU A 135 5.93 -24.52 19.14
C LEU A 135 6.80 -24.49 20.40
N GLN A 136 6.32 -25.03 21.52
CA GLN A 136 7.08 -25.12 22.77
C GLN A 136 8.35 -25.98 22.64
N ARG A 137 8.34 -27.00 21.77
CA ARG A 137 9.50 -27.88 21.54
C ARG A 137 10.55 -27.28 20.60
N ILE A 138 10.19 -26.28 19.80
CA ILE A 138 11.06 -25.71 18.74
C ILE A 138 11.77 -24.43 19.21
N GLY A 139 11.29 -23.78 20.29
CA GLY A 139 11.95 -22.63 20.89
C GLY A 139 11.00 -21.70 21.64
N PRO A 140 11.50 -20.57 22.18
CA PRO A 140 10.67 -19.63 22.93
C PRO A 140 9.58 -19.03 22.04
N THR A 141 8.33 -19.24 22.44
CA THR A 141 7.15 -18.73 21.74
C THR A 141 6.95 -17.26 22.12
N PRO A 142 6.77 -16.33 21.16
CA PRO A 142 6.45 -14.95 21.50
C PRO A 142 5.09 -14.85 22.22
N PRO A 143 4.89 -13.88 23.12
CA PRO A 143 3.76 -13.81 24.06
C PRO A 143 2.37 -13.70 23.41
N ASN A 144 2.29 -13.48 22.09
CA ASN A 144 1.05 -13.38 21.33
C ASN A 144 0.76 -14.65 20.51
N GLY A 145 0.84 -15.81 21.15
CA GLY A 145 0.67 -17.15 20.56
C GLY A 145 -0.79 -17.53 20.24
N ARG A 146 -1.61 -16.58 19.80
CA ARG A 146 -2.95 -16.90 19.29
C ARG A 146 -2.82 -17.13 17.79
N ASP A 147 -2.94 -18.40 17.41
CA ASP A 147 -3.06 -18.98 16.07
C ASP A 147 -1.75 -19.50 15.45
N ALA A 148 -1.71 -20.84 15.34
CA ALA A 148 -0.60 -21.73 14.98
C ALA A 148 0.28 -21.25 13.82
N ASP A 149 1.60 -21.20 14.01
CA ASP A 149 2.58 -20.85 12.97
C ASP A 149 2.78 -22.00 11.97
N ILE A 150 3.49 -21.74 10.87
CA ILE A 150 3.91 -22.78 9.93
C ILE A 150 5.43 -22.87 9.86
N ARG A 151 5.93 -24.10 9.70
CA ARG A 151 7.34 -24.39 9.43
C ARG A 151 7.46 -24.81 7.97
N VAL A 152 8.29 -24.10 7.23
CA VAL A 152 8.63 -24.44 5.86
C VAL A 152 9.96 -25.20 5.83
N ARG A 153 10.03 -26.24 5.00
CA ARG A 153 11.22 -27.07 4.81
C ARG A 153 11.56 -27.17 3.32
N ARG A 154 12.85 -27.02 3.02
CA ARG A 154 13.35 -27.22 1.66
C ARG A 154 13.35 -28.70 1.33
N THR A 155 12.79 -29.02 0.18
CA THR A 155 12.83 -30.36 -0.42
C THR A 155 13.83 -30.36 -1.56
N ARG A 156 14.07 -31.53 -2.16
CA ARG A 156 14.90 -31.64 -3.37
C ARG A 156 14.27 -30.96 -4.59
N THR A 157 12.96 -30.73 -4.57
CA THR A 157 12.19 -30.15 -5.68
C THR A 157 11.91 -28.66 -5.51
N THR A 158 12.27 -28.09 -4.36
CA THR A 158 12.13 -26.66 -4.06
C THR A 158 12.79 -25.82 -5.14
N ARG A 159 12.02 -24.88 -5.70
CA ARG A 159 12.45 -24.00 -6.78
C ARG A 159 11.73 -22.66 -6.70
N LEU A 160 12.41 -21.61 -7.15
CA LEU A 160 11.76 -20.33 -7.39
C LEU A 160 10.79 -20.47 -8.57
N PRO A 161 9.54 -20.00 -8.44
CA PRO A 161 8.62 -19.96 -9.58
C PRO A 161 9.18 -19.10 -10.72
N ALA A 162 8.87 -19.46 -11.97
CA ALA A 162 9.31 -18.72 -13.16
C ALA A 162 8.70 -17.31 -13.25
N VAL A 163 7.50 -17.14 -12.71
CA VAL A 163 6.81 -15.86 -12.57
C VAL A 163 6.41 -15.72 -11.11
N LEU A 164 6.82 -14.64 -10.45
CA LEU A 164 6.44 -14.36 -9.07
C LEU A 164 4.95 -14.03 -8.98
N LEU A 165 4.30 -14.37 -7.86
CA LEU A 165 2.86 -14.13 -7.69
C LEU A 165 2.51 -12.63 -7.84
N THR A 166 3.34 -11.74 -7.28
CA THR A 166 3.15 -10.28 -7.45
C THR A 166 3.17 -9.84 -8.92
N ASP A 167 4.03 -10.45 -9.75
CA ASP A 167 4.17 -10.09 -11.17
C ASP A 167 3.06 -10.76 -11.98
N TYR A 168 2.72 -12.00 -11.64
CA TYR A 168 1.61 -12.74 -12.20
C TYR A 168 0.29 -11.97 -12.07
N VAL A 169 0.02 -11.38 -10.90
CA VAL A 169 -1.19 -10.56 -10.67
C VAL A 169 -1.23 -9.34 -11.58
N LEU A 170 -0.09 -8.77 -11.95
CA LEU A 170 -0.01 -7.63 -12.87
C LEU A 170 -0.23 -8.04 -14.33
N THR A 171 0.17 -9.26 -14.70
CA THR A 171 0.11 -9.78 -16.08
C THR A 171 -1.08 -10.70 -16.37
N ALA A 172 -1.83 -11.12 -15.34
CA ALA A 172 -2.91 -12.08 -15.51
C ALA A 172 -4.03 -11.51 -16.41
N PRO A 173 -4.45 -12.21 -17.48
CA PRO A 173 -5.53 -11.79 -18.38
C PRO A 173 -6.92 -11.79 -17.72
N THR A 174 -7.02 -12.23 -16.47
CA THR A 174 -8.27 -12.42 -15.70
C THR A 174 -8.74 -11.17 -14.95
N ARG A 175 -8.42 -9.97 -15.43
CA ARG A 175 -9.14 -8.75 -15.00
C ARG A 175 -10.61 -8.73 -15.47
N ALA A 176 -11.02 -9.72 -16.29
CA ALA A 176 -12.34 -9.78 -16.91
C ALA A 176 -13.25 -10.95 -16.45
N SER A 177 -12.80 -11.96 -15.70
CA SER A 177 -13.61 -13.18 -15.52
C SER A 177 -13.51 -13.92 -14.18
N VAL A 178 -12.99 -13.31 -13.11
CA VAL A 178 -13.26 -13.82 -11.75
C VAL A 178 -14.60 -13.22 -11.30
N PRO A 179 -15.68 -14.02 -11.17
CA PRO A 179 -16.90 -13.52 -10.55
C PRO A 179 -16.58 -13.14 -9.09
N PRO A 180 -16.91 -11.91 -8.66
CA PRO A 180 -16.69 -11.52 -7.27
C PRO A 180 -17.50 -12.45 -6.36
N SER A 181 -16.83 -13.19 -5.49
CA SER A 181 -17.45 -13.88 -4.37
C SER A 181 -18.08 -12.83 -3.45
N THR A 182 -19.39 -12.62 -3.59
CA THR A 182 -20.35 -12.21 -2.54
C THR A 182 -19.84 -11.23 -1.47
N ALA A 183 -19.23 -10.13 -1.89
CA ALA A 183 -19.64 -8.83 -1.37
C ALA A 183 -20.93 -8.45 -2.12
N PRO A 184 -21.94 -7.85 -1.47
CA PRO A 184 -23.23 -7.60 -2.10
C PRO A 184 -23.01 -6.79 -3.38
N LYS A 185 -23.31 -7.42 -4.52
CA LYS A 185 -23.31 -6.79 -5.83
C LYS A 185 -24.25 -5.59 -5.75
N PRO A 186 -23.81 -4.35 -6.02
CA PRO A 186 -24.76 -3.28 -6.20
C PRO A 186 -25.55 -3.65 -7.46
N ALA A 187 -26.86 -3.76 -7.28
CA ALA A 187 -27.79 -3.76 -8.38
C ALA A 187 -27.51 -2.55 -9.28
N ALA A 188 -27.86 -2.72 -10.54
CA ALA A 188 -27.72 -1.72 -11.59
C ALA A 188 -28.05 -0.29 -11.13
N SER A 189 -27.23 0.67 -11.58
CA SER A 189 -27.61 2.08 -11.73
C SER A 189 -28.12 2.79 -10.47
N THR A 190 -27.21 3.00 -9.52
CA THR A 190 -27.22 4.22 -8.69
C THR A 190 -25.79 4.75 -8.69
N ALA A 191 -25.59 6.01 -9.07
CA ALA A 191 -24.29 6.67 -9.15
C ALA A 191 -23.40 6.32 -7.94
N ALA A 192 -22.21 5.77 -8.18
CA ALA A 192 -21.26 5.46 -7.13
C ALA A 192 -20.95 6.75 -6.35
N MET A 193 -21.22 6.74 -5.05
CA MET A 193 -21.03 7.91 -4.20
C MET A 193 -19.53 8.29 -4.23
N PRO A 194 -19.18 9.58 -4.47
CA PRO A 194 -17.78 10.01 -4.53
C PRO A 194 -17.03 9.65 -3.24
N ARG A 195 -15.73 9.35 -3.35
CA ARG A 195 -14.88 9.03 -2.18
C ARG A 195 -13.94 10.18 -1.88
N ALA A 196 -13.82 10.55 -0.61
CA ALA A 196 -12.94 11.65 -0.22
C ALA A 196 -11.46 11.26 -0.43
N ASN A 197 -10.73 12.09 -1.18
CA ASN A 197 -9.28 11.92 -1.42
C ASN A 197 -8.48 13.22 -1.32
N ALA A 198 -9.14 14.34 -1.03
CA ALA A 198 -8.52 15.65 -0.90
C ALA A 198 -9.21 16.48 0.20
N LEU A 199 -8.54 17.54 0.64
CA LEU A 199 -9.16 18.64 1.40
C LEU A 199 -9.28 19.87 0.52
N VAL A 200 -10.40 20.56 0.62
CA VAL A 200 -10.72 21.78 -0.12
C VAL A 200 -10.68 22.94 0.87
N LEU A 201 -9.84 23.93 0.58
CA LEU A 201 -9.73 25.18 1.33
C LEU A 201 -10.54 26.25 0.59
N GLU A 202 -11.69 26.61 1.14
CA GLU A 202 -12.55 27.67 0.64
C GLU A 202 -12.28 28.99 1.38
N MET A 203 -12.44 30.12 0.70
CA MET A 203 -12.32 31.46 1.31
C MET A 203 -10.97 31.68 2.01
N LEU A 204 -9.90 31.18 1.40
CA LEU A 204 -8.53 31.40 1.88
C LEU A 204 -8.11 32.86 1.59
N PRO A 205 -7.61 33.63 2.57
CA PRO A 205 -7.13 34.99 2.36
C PRO A 205 -6.05 35.05 1.27
N ALA A 206 -6.00 36.13 0.50
CA ALA A 206 -5.02 36.30 -0.58
C ALA A 206 -3.57 36.12 -0.09
N SER A 207 -3.26 36.60 1.12
CA SER A 207 -1.94 36.44 1.75
C SER A 207 -1.51 34.98 1.97
N LEU A 208 -2.45 34.05 2.14
CA LEU A 208 -2.17 32.62 2.26
C LEU A 208 -2.34 31.87 0.94
N ARG A 209 -3.23 32.34 0.07
CA ARG A 209 -3.50 31.71 -1.22
C ARG A 209 -2.38 31.94 -2.22
N ASP A 210 -1.88 33.18 -2.28
CA ASP A 210 -0.95 33.62 -3.32
C ASP A 210 0.51 33.33 -2.92
N GLU A 211 0.76 33.08 -1.62
CA GLU A 211 2.07 32.67 -1.09
C GLU A 211 2.05 31.24 -0.48
N PRO A 212 2.42 30.21 -1.26
CA PRO A 212 2.34 28.81 -0.80
C PRO A 212 3.28 28.51 0.38
N ALA A 213 4.38 29.24 0.55
CA ALA A 213 5.29 29.07 1.68
C ALA A 213 4.66 29.51 3.02
N VAL A 214 3.85 30.58 3.00
CA VAL A 214 3.13 31.07 4.19
C VAL A 214 2.03 30.07 4.57
N LEU A 215 1.31 29.54 3.58
CA LEU A 215 0.33 28.47 3.81
C LEU A 215 0.98 27.20 4.38
N GLN A 216 2.13 26.78 3.86
CA GLN A 216 2.87 25.64 4.42
C GLN A 216 3.27 25.88 5.88
N THR A 217 3.69 27.10 6.21
CA THR A 217 4.06 27.48 7.58
C THR A 217 2.83 27.45 8.50
N ALA A 218 1.69 27.99 8.05
CA ALA A 218 0.43 27.93 8.78
C ALA A 218 -0.04 26.49 9.04
N LEU A 219 0.20 25.58 8.09
CA LEU A 219 -0.18 24.17 8.19
C LEU A 219 0.89 23.27 8.84
N ALA A 220 2.07 23.81 9.18
CA ALA A 220 3.17 23.04 9.77
C ALA A 220 2.78 22.25 11.04
N PRO A 221 1.94 22.79 11.96
CA PRO A 221 1.48 22.02 13.13
C PRO A 221 0.72 20.75 12.75
N CYS A 222 0.04 20.74 11.60
CA CYS A 222 -0.74 19.60 11.12
C CYS A 222 0.13 18.48 10.52
N LEU A 223 1.41 18.72 10.22
CA LEU A 223 2.32 17.72 9.63
C LEU A 223 2.78 16.65 10.64
N GLN A 224 2.54 16.86 11.95
CA GLN A 224 2.92 15.95 13.04
C GLN A 224 4.38 15.45 12.92
N ASN A 225 5.34 16.36 12.87
CA ASN A 225 6.77 16.05 12.71
C ASN A 225 7.08 15.20 11.45
N GLY A 226 6.38 15.49 10.34
CA GLY A 226 6.58 14.82 9.05
C GLY A 226 5.88 13.47 8.90
N ARG A 227 5.02 13.08 9.84
CA ARG A 227 4.22 11.84 9.75
C ARG A 227 3.03 11.98 8.82
N ARG A 228 2.62 13.21 8.52
CA ARG A 228 1.61 13.55 7.52
C ARG A 228 2.27 14.34 6.41
N SER A 229 1.80 14.13 5.19
CA SER A 229 2.22 14.91 4.04
C SER A 229 1.05 15.09 3.07
N TRP A 230 1.11 16.14 2.28
CA TRP A 230 0.15 16.43 1.22
C TRP A 230 0.80 17.32 0.18
N HIS A 231 0.22 17.34 -1.01
CA HIS A 231 0.57 18.27 -2.07
C HIS A 231 -0.42 19.43 -2.09
N ILE A 232 0.08 20.67 -2.12
CA ILE A 232 -0.74 21.86 -2.23
C ILE A 232 -0.89 22.17 -3.72
N GLN A 233 -2.11 22.07 -4.22
CA GLN A 233 -2.45 22.39 -5.60
C GLN A 233 -3.36 23.63 -5.62
N PRO A 234 -2.86 24.78 -6.11
CA PRO A 234 -3.71 25.95 -6.29
C PRO A 234 -4.70 25.72 -7.44
N SER A 235 -5.94 26.17 -7.24
CA SER A 235 -6.99 26.22 -8.25
C SER A 235 -7.55 27.64 -8.31
N SER A 236 -8.21 28.00 -9.41
CA SER A 236 -8.74 29.36 -9.63
C SER A 236 -9.76 29.79 -8.57
N ALA A 237 -10.47 28.83 -7.96
CA ALA A 237 -11.51 29.07 -6.97
C ALA A 237 -11.15 28.59 -5.56
N TRP A 238 -10.21 27.67 -5.42
CA TRP A 238 -9.93 26.94 -4.18
C TRP A 238 -8.44 26.61 -4.06
N VAL A 239 -7.98 26.27 -2.86
CA VAL A 239 -6.70 25.57 -2.70
C VAL A 239 -6.99 24.12 -2.31
N LEU A 240 -6.40 23.17 -3.03
CA LEU A 240 -6.60 21.75 -2.80
C LEU A 240 -5.40 21.16 -2.08
N LEU A 241 -5.64 20.40 -1.02
CA LEU A 241 -4.64 19.50 -0.43
C LEU A 241 -4.88 18.10 -0.99
N THR A 242 -4.00 17.63 -1.86
CA THR A 242 -4.10 16.35 -2.55
C THR A 242 -2.96 15.41 -2.14
N GLN A 243 -2.96 14.17 -2.63
CA GLN A 243 -1.91 13.17 -2.33
C GLN A 243 -1.65 13.02 -0.81
N ILE A 244 -2.73 13.07 -0.01
CA ILE A 244 -2.64 13.11 1.44
C ILE A 244 -2.13 11.76 1.97
N GLN A 245 -0.96 11.78 2.59
CA GLN A 245 -0.45 10.69 3.41
C GLN A 245 -0.75 11.00 4.86
N LEU A 246 -1.51 10.11 5.50
CA LEU A 246 -1.84 10.23 6.92
C LEU A 246 -0.87 9.38 7.75
N GLU A 247 -0.72 9.71 9.03
CA GLU A 247 0.14 8.97 9.95
C GLU A 247 -0.28 7.50 10.05
N PRO A 248 0.63 6.54 10.29
CA PRO A 248 0.21 5.17 10.54
C PRO A 248 -0.53 5.10 11.88
N LEU A 249 -1.84 4.86 11.84
CA LEU A 249 -2.66 4.58 13.03
C LEU A 249 -3.11 3.12 12.99
N SER A 250 -3.09 2.47 14.16
CA SER A 250 -3.70 1.15 14.29
C SER A 250 -5.22 1.24 14.07
N LEU A 251 -5.83 0.19 13.53
CA LEU A 251 -7.29 0.13 13.34
C LEU A 251 -8.05 0.31 14.68
N ALA A 252 -7.48 -0.16 15.79
CA ALA A 252 -8.04 0.05 17.13
C ALA A 252 -8.06 1.54 17.52
N ALA A 253 -6.99 2.29 17.22
CA ALA A 253 -6.93 3.73 17.47
C ALA A 253 -7.89 4.55 16.59
N ILE A 254 -8.20 4.04 15.39
CA ILE A 254 -9.21 4.65 14.51
C ILE A 254 -10.62 4.33 15.03
N ALA A 255 -10.87 3.09 15.46
CA ALA A 255 -12.17 2.66 15.97
C ALA A 255 -12.52 3.27 17.34
N SER A 256 -11.52 3.56 18.17
CA SER A 256 -11.71 4.16 19.50
C SER A 256 -11.96 5.67 19.46
N ARG A 257 -11.75 6.33 18.33
CA ARG A 257 -12.00 7.76 18.20
C ARG A 257 -13.48 8.04 17.94
N PRO A 258 -14.02 9.15 18.47
CA PRO A 258 -15.40 9.53 18.25
C PRO A 258 -15.67 9.71 16.76
N ILE A 259 -16.78 9.13 16.28
CA ILE A 259 -17.24 9.27 14.91
C ILE A 259 -17.78 10.70 14.74
N PRO A 260 -17.25 11.49 13.79
CA PRO A 260 -17.79 12.82 13.53
C PRO A 260 -19.25 12.75 13.08
N SER A 261 -20.09 13.65 13.59
CA SER A 261 -21.52 13.72 13.24
C SER A 261 -21.71 13.83 11.72
N GLY A 262 -22.67 13.07 11.17
CA GLY A 262 -22.95 13.06 9.73
C GLY A 262 -21.96 12.28 8.87
N THR A 263 -21.00 11.55 9.47
CA THR A 263 -19.99 10.74 8.75
C THR A 263 -20.14 9.24 9.00
N GLU A 264 -21.32 8.80 9.44
CA GLU A 264 -21.63 7.40 9.74
C GLU A 264 -21.34 6.47 8.56
N ARG A 265 -21.60 6.97 7.34
CA ARG A 265 -21.41 6.26 6.06
C ARG A 265 -19.96 6.25 5.56
N PHE A 266 -19.07 7.01 6.19
CA PHE A 266 -17.68 7.12 5.76
C PHE A 266 -16.86 5.91 6.15
N LEU A 267 -15.96 5.52 5.26
CA LEU A 267 -14.94 4.52 5.52
C LEU A 267 -13.94 5.04 6.57
N PRO A 268 -13.21 4.14 7.26
CA PRO A 268 -12.22 4.53 8.26
C PRO A 268 -11.23 5.59 7.75
N MET A 269 -10.76 5.48 6.50
CA MET A 269 -9.85 6.46 5.89
C MET A 269 -10.50 7.85 5.72
N GLU A 270 -11.76 7.90 5.29
CA GLU A 270 -12.50 9.15 5.09
C GLU A 270 -12.78 9.84 6.43
N ARG A 271 -13.10 9.08 7.48
CA ARG A 271 -13.23 9.60 8.85
C ARG A 271 -11.93 10.24 9.34
N ARG A 272 -10.78 9.66 8.97
CA ARG A 272 -9.48 10.26 9.29
C ARG A 272 -9.23 11.56 8.52
N LEU A 273 -9.69 11.65 7.27
CA LEU A 273 -9.64 12.89 6.52
C LEU A 273 -10.53 13.97 7.16
N VAL A 274 -11.67 13.61 7.77
CA VAL A 274 -12.49 14.56 8.53
C VAL A 274 -11.72 15.11 9.73
N TRP A 275 -11.03 14.25 10.49
CA TRP A 275 -10.20 14.73 11.61
C TRP A 275 -9.05 15.60 11.12
N LEU A 276 -8.40 15.24 10.01
CA LEU A 276 -7.39 16.11 9.41
C LEU A 276 -7.99 17.45 8.97
N ALA A 277 -9.19 17.46 8.39
CA ALA A 277 -9.88 18.68 8.01
C ALA A 277 -10.12 19.61 9.22
N GLN A 278 -10.50 19.03 10.36
CA GLN A 278 -10.66 19.76 11.63
C GLN A 278 -9.32 20.32 12.15
N ASP A 279 -8.25 19.51 12.11
CA ASP A 279 -6.91 19.95 12.49
C ASP A 279 -6.42 21.11 11.61
N VAL A 280 -6.62 20.99 10.30
CA VAL A 280 -6.25 22.01 9.29
C VAL A 280 -7.08 23.28 9.48
N GLN A 281 -8.38 23.15 9.73
CA GLN A 281 -9.26 24.28 10.04
C GLN A 281 -8.77 25.04 11.27
N ALA A 282 -8.44 24.32 12.35
CA ALA A 282 -7.93 24.92 13.57
C ALA A 282 -6.59 25.65 13.36
N ALA A 283 -5.67 25.06 12.60
CA ALA A 283 -4.38 25.68 12.28
C ALA A 283 -4.55 26.96 11.45
N LEU A 284 -5.46 26.96 10.47
CA LEU A 284 -5.75 28.14 9.64
C LEU A 284 -6.41 29.26 10.44
N MET A 285 -7.34 28.92 11.34
CA MET A 285 -7.93 29.90 12.25
C MET A 285 -6.87 30.52 13.17
N ALA A 286 -5.94 29.71 13.70
CA ALA A 286 -4.82 30.21 14.51
C ALA A 286 -3.87 31.12 13.72
N ALA A 287 -3.74 30.91 12.41
CA ALA A 287 -2.98 31.76 11.49
C ALA A 287 -3.76 33.01 11.01
N GLY A 288 -4.96 33.28 11.57
CA GLY A 288 -5.76 34.47 11.24
C GLY A 288 -6.73 34.31 10.08
N ALA A 289 -6.88 33.10 9.52
CA ALA A 289 -7.80 32.80 8.42
C ALA A 289 -9.17 32.32 8.96
N SER A 290 -9.84 33.14 9.76
CA SER A 290 -11.07 32.77 10.47
C SER A 290 -12.27 32.50 9.56
N THR A 291 -12.28 33.05 8.35
CA THR A 291 -13.35 32.87 7.36
C THR A 291 -13.12 31.66 6.45
N THR A 292 -11.95 31.03 6.52
CA THR A 292 -11.62 29.88 5.68
C THR A 292 -12.40 28.66 6.13
N THR A 293 -12.96 27.91 5.19
CA THR A 293 -13.65 26.64 5.47
C THR A 293 -12.92 25.47 4.83
N VAL A 294 -12.64 24.44 5.62
CA VAL A 294 -11.98 23.21 5.17
C VAL A 294 -13.03 22.12 4.98
N ARG A 295 -13.12 21.60 3.75
CA ARG A 295 -14.09 20.55 3.37
C ARG A 295 -13.39 19.34 2.79
N LEU A 296 -14.10 18.22 2.69
CA LEU A 296 -13.60 17.06 1.94
C LEU A 296 -13.92 17.22 0.46
N GLY A 297 -12.96 16.86 -0.38
CA GLY A 297 -13.09 16.84 -1.82
C GLY A 297 -12.84 15.46 -2.41
N HIS A 298 -13.45 15.23 -3.57
CA HIS A 298 -13.09 14.20 -4.52
C HIS A 298 -12.44 14.87 -5.73
N VAL A 299 -11.18 14.54 -5.99
CA VAL A 299 -10.37 15.10 -7.08
C VAL A 299 -10.04 13.98 -8.06
N GLU A 300 -10.34 14.19 -9.33
CA GLU A 300 -9.97 13.30 -10.44
C GLU A 300 -9.16 14.10 -11.46
N ALA A 301 -8.04 13.55 -11.94
CA ALA A 301 -7.14 14.20 -12.89
C ALA A 301 -6.72 15.64 -12.48
N GLY A 302 -6.61 15.91 -11.18
CA GLY A 302 -6.24 17.21 -10.64
C GLY A 302 -7.37 18.24 -10.61
N GLN A 303 -8.61 17.86 -10.93
CA GLN A 303 -9.80 18.72 -10.84
C GLN A 303 -10.75 18.24 -9.73
N LEU A 304 -11.30 19.18 -8.96
CA LEU A 304 -12.33 18.90 -7.97
C LEU A 304 -13.63 18.54 -8.68
N THR A 305 -14.10 17.30 -8.53
CA THR A 305 -15.33 16.80 -9.17
C THR A 305 -16.50 16.73 -8.21
N SER A 306 -16.24 16.56 -6.91
CA SER A 306 -17.27 16.58 -5.87
C SER A 306 -16.73 17.11 -4.55
N MET A 307 -17.60 17.70 -3.76
CA MET A 307 -17.28 18.24 -2.44
C MET A 307 -18.32 17.79 -1.42
N TRP A 308 -17.87 17.44 -0.22
CA TRP A 308 -18.75 17.05 0.87
C TRP A 308 -19.13 18.29 1.69
N HIS A 309 -20.42 18.60 1.72
CA HIS A 309 -20.98 19.62 2.60
C HIS A 309 -22.32 19.16 3.17
N ASP A 310 -22.61 19.53 4.41
CA ASP A 310 -23.92 19.30 5.06
C ASP A 310 -24.42 17.85 4.99
N GLY A 311 -23.49 16.89 5.09
CA GLY A 311 -23.81 15.46 5.05
C GLY A 311 -24.10 14.92 3.65
N ARG A 312 -23.76 15.66 2.57
CA ARG A 312 -24.01 15.24 1.18
C ARG A 312 -22.84 15.61 0.27
N TRP A 313 -22.65 14.79 -0.78
CA TRP A 313 -21.76 15.14 -1.89
C TRP A 313 -22.50 16.03 -2.86
N SER A 314 -21.87 17.11 -3.29
CA SER A 314 -22.38 17.95 -4.36
C SER A 314 -21.27 18.32 -5.34
N THR A 315 -21.67 18.72 -6.53
CA THR A 315 -20.76 19.31 -7.51
C THR A 315 -20.26 20.64 -6.96
N PRO A 316 -18.94 20.89 -6.94
CA PRO A 316 -18.39 22.12 -6.41
C PRO A 316 -18.91 23.29 -7.24
N ARG A 317 -19.56 24.24 -6.56
CA ARG A 317 -19.90 25.53 -7.17
C ARG A 317 -18.74 26.48 -6.89
N PRO A 318 -18.22 27.19 -7.90
CA PRO A 318 -17.25 28.24 -7.63
C PRO A 318 -17.90 29.23 -6.63
N PRO A 319 -17.11 29.80 -5.70
CA PRO A 319 -17.62 30.82 -4.81
C PRO A 319 -18.24 31.94 -5.65
N PRO A 320 -19.35 32.55 -5.19
CA PRO A 320 -19.94 33.66 -5.92
C PRO A 320 -18.86 34.70 -6.15
N THR A 321 -18.59 35.03 -7.41
CA THR A 321 -17.73 36.16 -7.76
C THR A 321 -18.25 37.35 -6.95
N PRO A 322 -17.42 38.06 -6.17
CA PRO A 322 -17.87 39.23 -5.46
C PRO A 322 -18.54 40.12 -6.50
N THR A 323 -19.87 40.20 -6.41
CA THR A 323 -20.64 41.05 -7.30
C THR A 323 -20.13 42.43 -6.97
N ASN A 324 -19.48 43.09 -7.94
CA ASN A 324 -19.10 44.49 -7.80
C ASN A 324 -20.33 45.20 -7.26
N MET A 325 -20.33 45.52 -5.96
CA MET A 325 -21.26 46.48 -5.42
C MET A 325 -21.04 47.71 -6.30
N PRO A 326 -22.05 48.19 -7.03
CA PRO A 326 -21.91 49.45 -7.72
C PRO A 326 -21.53 50.44 -6.63
N THR A 327 -20.30 50.92 -6.69
CA THR A 327 -19.93 52.18 -6.08
C THR A 327 -20.93 53.16 -6.67
N ASN A 328 -21.93 53.55 -5.89
CA ASN A 328 -22.69 54.76 -6.14
C ASN A 328 -21.70 55.92 -6.05
N SER A 329 -20.96 56.14 -7.14
CA SER A 329 -20.42 57.43 -7.48
C SER A 329 -21.64 58.29 -7.80
N ASN A 330 -22.18 58.92 -6.76
CA ASN A 330 -22.95 60.14 -6.97
C ASN A 330 -21.94 61.18 -7.45
N ASP A 331 -21.81 61.25 -8.77
CA ASP A 331 -21.30 62.41 -9.47
C ASP A 331 -22.21 63.59 -9.12
N HIS A 332 -21.73 64.43 -8.20
CA HIS A 332 -22.13 65.82 -8.17
C HIS A 332 -21.19 66.58 -9.10
N ASP A 333 -21.58 66.64 -10.37
CA ASP A 333 -21.18 67.69 -11.30
C ASP A 333 -21.61 69.04 -10.70
N LEU A 334 -20.63 69.85 -10.30
CA LEU A 334 -20.77 71.30 -10.22
C LEU A 334 -19.53 71.93 -10.83
N ALA A 335 -19.68 72.18 -12.14
CA ALA A 335 -19.19 73.30 -12.91
C ALA A 335 -17.97 74.07 -12.39
N THR A 336 -16.91 73.93 -13.19
CA THR A 336 -15.83 74.88 -13.44
C THR A 336 -16.26 76.34 -13.41
N THR A 337 -15.57 77.20 -12.66
CA THR A 337 -15.33 78.58 -13.07
C THR A 337 -13.96 79.05 -12.60
N THR A 338 -13.11 79.34 -13.59
CA THR A 338 -11.84 80.05 -13.50
C THR A 338 -12.01 81.45 -12.90
N SER A 339 -11.13 81.89 -12.00
CA SER A 339 -10.64 83.26 -12.00
C SER A 339 -9.35 83.43 -11.21
N SER A 340 -8.44 84.17 -11.82
CA SER A 340 -7.11 84.56 -11.40
C SER A 340 -7.06 85.50 -10.19
N ALA A 341 -5.83 85.67 -9.68
CA ALA A 341 -5.20 86.90 -9.18
C ALA A 341 -4.90 87.01 -7.66
N LEU A 342 -3.59 87.13 -7.40
CA LEU A 342 -2.91 88.09 -6.51
C LEU A 342 -3.38 88.24 -5.05
N HIS A 343 -2.52 87.83 -4.10
CA HIS A 343 -1.84 88.74 -3.16
C HIS A 343 -0.88 87.97 -2.24
N LEU A 344 0.42 88.20 -2.41
CA LEU A 344 1.42 88.45 -1.37
C LEU A 344 2.72 88.91 -2.06
#